data_AF-X5XH33-F1
#
_entry.id   AF-X5XH33-F1
#
_cell.length_a   1.000
_cell.length_b   1.000
_cell.length_c   1.000
_cell.angle_alpha   90.00
_cell.angle_beta   90.00
_cell.angle_gamma   90.00
#
_symmetry.space_group_name_H-M   'P 1'
#
loop_
_entity.id
_entity.type
_entity.pdbx_description
1 polymer ?
#
loop_
_entity_poly.entity_id
_entity_poly.type
_entity_poly.pdbx_seq_one_letter_code
_entity_poly.pdbx_strand_id
1 'polypeptide(L)'
;MLSTFTSYQLIARDIPKAIDRIEAEPITKRDTDYYLANIGSVKSIDDFVKNDRLFKYAMKAFGLGDMAYAKAFMVKALKEGVSDSDSFANKLSDKRYAEFVSAFNFAALGANATSYNSAQQGVTNNYGLQVSVGPSQNGFTYYKGETSYYLSNISNVKSIDDLMGNDRLLTYAMAAFGLDADAEPAATVRAMLEGGVTDPNSPANTSTNKGYAAFVAAFDFAQYGDQATARDAVQQAVPKAVIGGTGLLLVKPTAQYIKGEADYYAANISKVKSIEDLLKDKRLLTFAMAAYGLDASTQTTKQIRTMVNGGVTDPLSPANLLTDKSYANFVSAFDFAQYGDQTITRDAVLKTTPKLYTTESSLGLIKPNADAVQAETSYYLANITKVKSVDDLMADSRLYNYALSASGLDPATTNKDLVRDVLEGGVRDPASVANKLSNKAYARLATSLNFEAYGEAATTRSPSQQPVVDKYMRQTLEEDAGKTNEGVRLALYFERKASTITNWYDVLADTALASVVRTAIGLPDSFAAADIDKQAQAFDAKLDLTDFTDPAKLEKFLTRFTSLWEINHPTSTAQTSIGVLFAQPTTVGISTDLMMAMQKLRF
;
A
#
# COMPACT_ATOMS: atom_id res chain seq x y z
N MET A 1 -39.30 -24.27 -27.71
CA MET A 1 -38.28 -23.44 -27.05
C MET A 1 -38.87 -22.92 -25.75
N LEU A 2 -38.05 -22.78 -24.70
CA LEU A 2 -38.47 -22.17 -23.45
C LEU A 2 -38.68 -20.66 -23.68
N SER A 3 -39.55 -20.03 -22.89
CA SER A 3 -39.73 -18.58 -22.95
C SER A 3 -38.47 -17.84 -22.47
N THR A 4 -38.35 -16.57 -22.83
CA THR A 4 -37.28 -15.67 -22.36
C THR A 4 -37.17 -15.69 -20.82
N PHE A 5 -38.29 -15.52 -20.13
CA PHE A 5 -38.35 -15.52 -18.65
C PHE A 5 -37.85 -16.83 -18.04
N THR A 6 -38.38 -17.98 -18.50
CA THR A 6 -37.98 -19.29 -17.95
C THR A 6 -36.51 -19.57 -18.24
N SER A 7 -36.01 -19.22 -19.43
CA SER A 7 -34.60 -19.40 -19.79
C SER A 7 -33.67 -18.55 -18.93
N TYR A 8 -34.02 -17.28 -18.69
CA TYR A 8 -33.30 -16.39 -17.79
C TYR A 8 -33.29 -16.94 -16.35
N GLN A 9 -34.44 -17.30 -15.79
CA GLN A 9 -34.51 -17.81 -14.42
C GLN A 9 -33.68 -19.09 -14.20
N LEU A 10 -33.66 -20.00 -15.18
CA LEU A 10 -32.86 -21.23 -15.09
C LEU A 10 -31.34 -20.95 -15.01
N ILE A 11 -30.88 -19.85 -15.60
CA ILE A 11 -29.48 -19.41 -15.55
C ILE A 11 -29.24 -18.58 -14.28
N ALA A 12 -30.03 -17.54 -14.06
CA ALA A 12 -29.86 -16.60 -12.95
C ALA A 12 -29.96 -17.26 -11.56
N ARG A 13 -30.79 -18.31 -11.42
CA ARG A 13 -30.92 -19.06 -10.16
C ARG A 13 -29.61 -19.71 -9.71
N ASP A 14 -28.74 -20.10 -10.65
CA ASP A 14 -27.48 -20.79 -10.34
C ASP A 14 -26.42 -20.42 -11.38
N ILE A 15 -26.02 -19.15 -11.35
CA ILE A 15 -24.95 -18.60 -12.20
C ILE A 15 -23.64 -19.37 -12.04
N PRO A 16 -23.20 -19.76 -10.81
CA PRO A 16 -21.99 -20.58 -10.66
C PRO A 16 -22.04 -21.86 -11.49
N LYS A 17 -23.13 -22.64 -11.39
CA LYS A 17 -23.28 -23.85 -12.19
C LYS A 17 -23.42 -23.58 -13.69
N ALA A 18 -23.98 -22.43 -14.07
CA ALA A 18 -24.00 -22.01 -15.47
C ALA A 18 -22.58 -21.72 -15.98
N ILE A 19 -21.76 -21.05 -15.18
CA ILE A 19 -20.34 -20.79 -15.47
C ILE A 19 -19.55 -22.11 -15.54
N ASP A 20 -19.74 -23.04 -14.60
CA ASP A 20 -19.04 -24.34 -14.62
C ASP A 20 -19.29 -25.11 -15.93
N ARG A 21 -20.51 -25.02 -16.47
CA ARG A 21 -20.86 -25.62 -17.76
C ARG A 21 -20.13 -24.95 -18.91
N ILE A 22 -20.07 -23.62 -18.92
CA ILE A 22 -19.31 -22.84 -19.92
C ILE A 22 -17.82 -23.16 -19.84
N GLU A 23 -17.27 -23.25 -18.63
CA GLU A 23 -15.86 -23.58 -18.41
C GLU A 23 -15.53 -24.99 -18.91
N ALA A 24 -16.44 -25.95 -18.77
CA ALA A 24 -16.26 -27.31 -19.25
C ALA A 24 -16.29 -27.44 -20.79
N GLU A 25 -16.71 -26.41 -21.52
CA GLU A 25 -16.72 -26.45 -22.99
C GLU A 25 -15.29 -26.52 -23.55
N PRO A 26 -15.00 -27.40 -24.54
CA PRO A 26 -13.63 -27.66 -24.98
C PRO A 26 -12.86 -26.43 -25.45
N ILE A 27 -13.51 -25.52 -26.19
CA ILE A 27 -12.85 -24.31 -26.72
C ILE A 27 -12.58 -23.33 -25.58
N THR A 28 -13.60 -23.07 -24.76
CA THR A 28 -13.53 -22.19 -23.59
C THR A 28 -12.43 -22.65 -22.64
N LYS A 29 -12.45 -23.93 -22.24
CA LYS A 29 -11.41 -24.53 -21.42
C LYS A 29 -10.02 -24.32 -22.01
N ARG A 30 -9.83 -24.67 -23.29
CA ARG A 30 -8.53 -24.58 -23.96
C ARG A 30 -8.00 -23.15 -24.01
N ASP A 31 -8.88 -22.17 -24.20
CA ASP A 31 -8.51 -20.76 -24.27
C ASP A 31 -8.21 -20.18 -22.87
N THR A 32 -8.98 -20.56 -21.85
CA THR A 32 -8.71 -20.25 -20.44
C THR A 32 -7.38 -20.84 -19.97
N ASP A 33 -7.15 -22.13 -20.22
CA ASP A 33 -5.91 -22.84 -19.86
C ASP A 33 -4.71 -22.16 -20.51
N TYR A 34 -4.83 -21.78 -21.79
CA TYR A 34 -3.77 -21.03 -22.48
C TYR A 34 -3.56 -19.65 -21.88
N TYR A 35 -4.64 -18.92 -21.56
CA TYR A 35 -4.54 -17.60 -20.97
C TYR A 35 -3.78 -17.63 -19.65
N LEU A 36 -4.22 -18.48 -18.70
CA LEU A 36 -3.60 -18.62 -17.38
C LEU A 36 -2.14 -19.07 -17.46
N ALA A 37 -1.82 -20.01 -18.36
CA ALA A 37 -0.45 -20.51 -18.50
C ALA A 37 0.54 -19.48 -19.08
N ASN A 38 0.06 -18.47 -19.82
CA ASN A 38 0.94 -17.58 -20.58
C ASN A 38 0.89 -16.11 -20.14
N ILE A 39 -0.21 -15.62 -19.56
CA ILE A 39 -0.38 -14.19 -19.30
C ILE A 39 0.67 -13.62 -18.33
N GLY A 40 1.04 -14.36 -17.28
CA GLY A 40 2.04 -13.92 -16.29
C GLY A 40 3.46 -13.72 -16.85
N SER A 41 3.75 -14.28 -18.03
CA SER A 41 5.03 -14.17 -18.72
C SER A 41 5.13 -12.92 -19.60
N VAL A 42 4.02 -12.21 -19.86
CA VAL A 42 3.97 -11.01 -20.69
C VAL A 42 4.60 -9.82 -19.95
N LYS A 43 5.64 -9.21 -20.52
CA LYS A 43 6.41 -8.12 -19.85
C LYS A 43 6.28 -6.76 -20.53
N SER A 44 5.58 -6.67 -21.66
CA SER A 44 5.39 -5.41 -22.37
C SER A 44 4.05 -5.36 -23.08
N ILE A 45 3.62 -4.14 -23.41
CA ILE A 45 2.43 -3.89 -24.25
C ILE A 45 2.58 -4.59 -25.60
N ASP A 46 3.77 -4.54 -26.18
CA ASP A 46 4.05 -5.17 -27.47
C ASP A 46 3.91 -6.70 -27.39
N ASP A 47 4.45 -7.34 -26.35
CA ASP A 47 4.30 -8.79 -26.14
C ASP A 47 2.84 -9.17 -25.97
N PHE A 48 2.09 -8.34 -25.24
CA PHE A 48 0.67 -8.58 -24.98
C PHE A 48 -0.15 -8.53 -26.26
N VAL A 49 -0.02 -7.45 -27.04
CA VAL A 49 -0.81 -7.17 -28.23
C VAL A 49 -0.39 -8.02 -29.44
N LYS A 50 0.88 -8.44 -29.49
CA LYS A 50 1.38 -9.39 -30.52
C LYS A 50 0.86 -10.80 -30.29
N ASN A 51 0.61 -11.21 -29.05
CA ASN A 51 -0.05 -12.48 -28.78
C ASN A 51 -1.56 -12.37 -28.99
N ASP A 52 -2.00 -12.59 -30.24
CA ASP A 52 -3.40 -12.49 -30.63
C ASP A 52 -4.36 -13.29 -29.76
N ARG A 53 -3.93 -14.45 -29.26
CA ARG A 53 -4.77 -15.32 -28.44
C ARG A 53 -5.00 -14.73 -27.06
N LEU A 54 -3.95 -14.24 -26.40
CA LEU A 54 -4.07 -13.56 -25.11
C LEU A 54 -4.85 -12.25 -25.23
N PHE A 55 -4.53 -11.45 -26.25
CA PHE A 55 -5.15 -10.16 -26.45
C PHE A 55 -6.64 -10.29 -26.75
N LYS A 56 -7.06 -11.19 -27.66
CA LYS A 56 -8.48 -11.42 -27.96
C LYS A 56 -9.24 -11.99 -26.77
N TYR A 57 -8.63 -12.89 -26.01
CA TYR A 57 -9.23 -13.42 -24.78
C TYR A 57 -9.52 -12.30 -23.79
N ALA A 58 -8.52 -11.45 -23.51
CA ALA A 58 -8.68 -10.29 -22.64
C ALA A 58 -9.71 -9.31 -23.20
N MET A 59 -9.66 -8.94 -24.48
CA MET A 59 -10.63 -8.03 -25.09
C MET A 59 -12.05 -8.55 -24.95
N LYS A 60 -12.28 -9.85 -25.20
CA LYS A 60 -13.58 -10.49 -24.98
C LYS A 60 -13.98 -10.42 -23.51
N ALA A 61 -13.09 -10.70 -22.56
CA ALA A 61 -13.40 -10.61 -21.12
C ALA A 61 -13.97 -9.24 -20.73
N PHE A 62 -13.47 -8.16 -21.30
CA PHE A 62 -13.96 -6.80 -21.04
C PHE A 62 -15.13 -6.37 -21.95
N GLY A 63 -15.70 -7.29 -22.74
CA GLY A 63 -16.79 -7.01 -23.68
C GLY A 63 -16.35 -6.21 -24.92
N LEU A 64 -15.06 -6.15 -25.19
CA LEU A 64 -14.43 -5.42 -26.29
C LEU A 64 -14.06 -6.35 -27.47
N GLY A 65 -14.64 -7.55 -27.55
CA GLY A 65 -14.29 -8.57 -28.53
C GLY A 65 -14.36 -8.08 -29.98
N ASP A 66 -15.41 -7.34 -30.32
CA ASP A 66 -15.60 -6.78 -31.68
C ASP A 66 -14.55 -5.71 -32.02
N MET A 67 -13.91 -5.11 -31.02
CA MET A 67 -12.87 -4.09 -31.19
C MET A 67 -11.46 -4.68 -31.10
N ALA A 68 -11.30 -6.00 -31.03
CA ALA A 68 -10.00 -6.65 -30.94
C ALA A 68 -9.09 -6.43 -32.17
N TYR A 69 -9.64 -5.95 -33.30
CA TYR A 69 -8.84 -5.53 -34.45
C TYR A 69 -8.13 -4.18 -34.23
N ALA A 70 -8.64 -3.33 -33.33
CA ALA A 70 -8.16 -1.97 -33.08
C ALA A 70 -6.89 -1.93 -32.19
N LYS A 71 -5.88 -2.73 -32.54
CA LYS A 71 -4.65 -2.90 -31.73
C LYS A 71 -3.94 -1.58 -31.44
N ALA A 72 -3.81 -0.68 -32.42
CA ALA A 72 -3.14 0.61 -32.23
C ALA A 72 -3.88 1.51 -31.23
N PHE A 73 -5.22 1.46 -31.21
CA PHE A 73 -6.05 2.17 -30.25
C PHE A 73 -5.79 1.68 -28.82
N MET A 74 -5.74 0.36 -28.64
CA MET A 74 -5.45 -0.26 -27.34
C MET A 74 -4.00 -0.02 -26.89
N VAL A 75 -3.03 -0.02 -27.81
CA VAL A 75 -1.64 0.35 -27.50
C VAL A 75 -1.55 1.77 -26.96
N LYS A 76 -2.28 2.73 -27.55
CA LYS A 76 -2.35 4.10 -27.03
C LYS A 76 -2.93 4.14 -25.61
N ALA A 77 -4.07 3.48 -25.40
CA ALA A 77 -4.72 3.41 -24.10
C ALA A 77 -3.82 2.80 -23.01
N LEU A 78 -3.13 1.69 -23.31
CA LEU A 78 -2.22 1.01 -22.40
C LEU A 78 -0.94 1.81 -22.11
N LYS A 79 -0.44 2.59 -23.08
CA LYS A 79 0.74 3.46 -22.90
C LYS A 79 0.46 4.65 -22.00
N GLU A 80 -0.70 5.28 -22.14
CA GLU A 80 -1.09 6.42 -21.31
C GLU A 80 -1.59 5.98 -19.91
N GLY A 81 -2.12 4.76 -19.79
CA GLY A 81 -2.58 4.22 -18.51
C GLY A 81 -3.87 4.87 -18.01
N VAL A 82 -4.13 4.72 -16.70
CA VAL A 82 -5.34 5.28 -16.03
C VAL A 82 -5.02 6.15 -14.82
N SER A 83 -3.73 6.37 -14.52
CA SER A 83 -3.32 7.15 -13.35
C SER A 83 -3.60 8.65 -13.51
N ASP A 84 -3.47 9.17 -14.73
CA ASP A 84 -3.83 10.55 -15.07
C ASP A 84 -5.32 10.61 -15.44
N SER A 85 -6.09 11.49 -14.80
CA SER A 85 -7.50 11.72 -15.12
C SER A 85 -7.71 12.15 -16.58
N ASP A 86 -6.69 12.78 -17.17
CA ASP A 86 -6.67 13.23 -18.56
C ASP A 86 -6.14 12.19 -19.56
N SER A 87 -5.83 10.96 -19.10
CA SER A 87 -5.35 9.90 -19.98
C SER A 87 -6.39 9.50 -21.03
N PHE A 88 -5.92 9.00 -22.17
CA PHE A 88 -6.76 8.58 -23.28
C PHE A 88 -7.89 7.65 -22.84
N ALA A 89 -7.60 6.62 -22.04
CA ALA A 89 -8.61 5.66 -21.58
C ALA A 89 -9.67 6.31 -20.67
N ASN A 90 -9.28 7.23 -19.78
CA ASN A 90 -10.20 7.92 -18.87
C ASN A 90 -11.13 8.89 -19.61
N LYS A 91 -10.64 9.50 -20.69
CA LYS A 91 -11.40 10.41 -21.57
C LYS A 91 -12.44 9.73 -22.44
N LEU A 92 -12.36 8.41 -22.64
CA LEU A 92 -13.36 7.69 -23.43
C LEU A 92 -14.70 7.64 -22.71
N SER A 93 -15.78 7.75 -23.49
CA SER A 93 -17.15 7.55 -23.00
C SER A 93 -17.36 6.10 -22.55
N ASP A 94 -16.84 5.14 -23.32
CA ASP A 94 -16.89 3.72 -22.97
C ASP A 94 -15.83 3.38 -21.91
N LYS A 95 -16.28 3.16 -20.67
CA LYS A 95 -15.41 2.90 -19.51
C LYS A 95 -14.77 1.52 -19.51
N ARG A 96 -15.21 0.59 -20.37
CA ARG A 96 -14.60 -0.74 -20.50
C ARG A 96 -13.13 -0.66 -20.91
N TYR A 97 -12.74 0.37 -21.66
CA TYR A 97 -11.34 0.62 -22.01
C TYR A 97 -10.50 0.99 -20.78
N ALA A 98 -11.01 1.84 -19.89
CA ALA A 98 -10.32 2.18 -18.64
C ALA A 98 -10.24 0.97 -17.71
N GLU A 99 -11.31 0.15 -17.61
CA GLU A 99 -11.27 -1.12 -16.87
C GLU A 99 -10.21 -2.08 -17.42
N PHE A 100 -10.12 -2.22 -18.74
CA PHE A 100 -9.12 -3.05 -19.40
C PHE A 100 -7.70 -2.55 -19.09
N VAL A 101 -7.44 -1.25 -19.28
CA VAL A 101 -6.11 -0.66 -19.01
C VAL A 101 -5.75 -0.77 -17.53
N SER A 102 -6.71 -0.65 -16.62
CA SER A 102 -6.49 -0.85 -15.18
C SER A 102 -6.05 -2.28 -14.86
N ALA A 103 -6.66 -3.30 -15.49
CA ALA A 103 -6.27 -4.69 -15.31
C ALA A 103 -4.90 -5.03 -15.92
N PHE A 104 -4.50 -4.33 -16.99
CA PHE A 104 -3.21 -4.50 -17.67
C PHE A 104 -2.38 -3.22 -17.64
N ASN A 105 -2.16 -2.66 -16.45
CA ASN A 105 -1.59 -1.33 -16.28
C ASN A 105 -0.07 -1.28 -16.50
N PHE A 106 0.38 -1.52 -17.74
CA PHE A 106 1.80 -1.46 -18.13
C PHE A 106 2.41 -0.07 -17.93
N ALA A 107 1.61 1.01 -18.04
CA ALA A 107 2.08 2.37 -17.80
C ALA A 107 2.58 2.57 -16.36
N ALA A 108 1.85 2.06 -15.36
CA ALA A 108 2.25 2.18 -13.96
C ALA A 108 3.16 1.04 -13.47
N LEU A 109 3.01 -0.16 -14.03
CA LEU A 109 3.59 -1.39 -13.47
C LEU A 109 4.71 -2.00 -14.34
N GLY A 110 4.89 -1.51 -15.56
CA GLY A 110 5.87 -2.01 -16.52
C GLY A 110 5.77 -3.54 -16.71
N ALA A 111 6.91 -4.22 -16.58
CA ALA A 111 7.03 -5.67 -16.75
C ALA A 111 6.24 -6.52 -15.73
N ASN A 112 5.75 -5.90 -14.65
CA ASN A 112 4.98 -6.61 -13.64
C ASN A 112 3.48 -6.56 -13.89
N ALA A 113 2.99 -5.81 -14.88
CA ALA A 113 1.56 -5.54 -15.07
C ALA A 113 0.67 -6.80 -15.12
N THR A 114 1.18 -7.93 -15.62
CA THR A 114 0.41 -9.18 -15.75
C THR A 114 0.62 -10.19 -14.61
N SER A 115 1.52 -9.88 -13.68
CA SER A 115 1.82 -10.66 -12.48
C SER A 115 1.71 -9.81 -11.22
N TYR A 116 1.13 -8.62 -11.32
CA TYR A 116 1.07 -7.66 -10.23
C TYR A 116 0.02 -8.06 -9.21
N ASN A 117 0.46 -8.16 -7.97
CA ASN A 117 -0.37 -8.24 -6.80
C ASN A 117 -0.04 -7.05 -5.89
N SER A 118 -1.06 -6.33 -5.44
CA SER A 118 -0.84 -5.11 -4.65
C SER A 118 -0.22 -5.40 -3.29
N ALA A 119 -0.57 -6.52 -2.66
CA ALA A 119 0.00 -6.94 -1.38
C ALA A 119 1.47 -7.35 -1.54
N GLN A 120 1.89 -7.92 -2.67
CA GLN A 120 3.26 -8.37 -2.90
C GLN A 120 4.15 -7.27 -3.50
N GLN A 121 3.85 -6.82 -4.72
CA GLN A 121 4.69 -5.85 -5.43
C GLN A 121 4.38 -4.41 -5.01
N GLY A 122 3.11 -4.08 -4.78
CA GLY A 122 2.71 -2.74 -4.34
C GLY A 122 3.34 -2.37 -3.00
N VAL A 123 3.17 -3.23 -1.99
CA VAL A 123 3.75 -3.03 -0.64
C VAL A 123 5.27 -2.99 -0.69
N THR A 124 5.94 -3.89 -1.42
CA THR A 124 7.41 -3.91 -1.45
C THR A 124 8.01 -2.70 -2.19
N ASN A 125 7.40 -2.25 -3.29
CA ASN A 125 7.78 -1.01 -3.95
C ASN A 125 7.61 0.19 -3.01
N ASN A 126 6.47 0.28 -2.31
CA ASN A 126 6.22 1.37 -1.38
C ASN A 126 7.18 1.35 -0.18
N TYR A 127 7.59 0.17 0.30
CA TYR A 127 8.62 0.04 1.34
C TYR A 127 9.95 0.64 0.89
N GLY A 128 10.44 0.29 -0.31
CA GLY A 128 11.67 0.87 -0.86
C GLY A 128 11.57 2.39 -1.09
N LEU A 129 10.39 2.88 -1.47
CA LEU A 129 10.11 4.32 -1.55
C LEU A 129 10.19 4.97 -0.17
N GLN A 130 9.57 4.41 0.87
CA GLN A 130 9.59 4.98 2.21
C GLN A 130 11.01 5.04 2.79
N VAL A 131 11.84 4.05 2.52
CA VAL A 131 13.28 4.06 2.87
C VAL A 131 14.00 5.26 2.25
N SER A 132 13.60 5.68 1.06
CA SER A 132 14.22 6.81 0.34
C SER A 132 13.61 8.17 0.71
N VAL A 133 12.31 8.20 1.01
CA VAL A 133 11.59 9.41 1.42
C VAL A 133 11.99 9.85 2.82
N GLY A 134 12.29 8.92 3.73
CA GLY A 134 12.72 9.19 5.10
C GLY A 134 13.69 10.37 5.24
N PRO A 135 14.90 10.25 4.67
CA PRO A 135 15.92 11.31 4.69
C PRO A 135 15.59 12.60 3.92
N SER A 136 14.55 12.58 3.09
CA SER A 136 14.12 13.73 2.28
C SER A 136 13.06 14.58 3.00
N GLN A 137 12.59 14.16 4.17
CA GLN A 137 11.62 14.92 4.97
C GLN A 137 12.22 16.20 5.55
N ASN A 138 11.42 17.24 5.61
CA ASN A 138 11.80 18.50 6.25
C ASN A 138 12.23 18.28 7.70
N GLY A 139 13.32 18.93 8.11
CA GLY A 139 13.87 18.79 9.46
C GLY A 139 14.76 17.56 9.67
N PHE A 140 14.77 16.57 8.78
CA PHE A 140 15.60 15.36 8.94
C PHE A 140 17.08 15.71 9.18
N THR A 141 17.67 16.55 8.33
CA THR A 141 19.08 16.95 8.45
C THR A 141 19.36 17.68 9.77
N TYR A 142 18.43 18.53 10.22
CA TYR A 142 18.54 19.23 11.50
C TYR A 142 18.55 18.25 12.67
N TYR A 143 17.50 17.42 12.79
CA TYR A 143 17.38 16.48 13.90
C TYR A 143 18.51 15.45 13.89
N LYS A 144 18.92 14.97 12.71
CA LYS A 144 20.09 14.10 12.59
C LYS A 144 21.34 14.77 13.16
N GLY A 145 21.64 15.99 12.75
CA GLY A 145 22.80 16.74 13.24
C GLY A 145 22.77 17.01 14.74
N GLU A 146 21.61 17.38 15.29
CA GLU A 146 21.43 17.58 16.73
C GLU A 146 21.58 16.28 17.52
N THR A 147 20.99 15.18 17.03
CA THR A 147 21.15 13.86 17.65
C THR A 147 22.60 13.40 17.64
N SER A 148 23.30 13.53 16.50
CA SER A 148 24.72 13.17 16.40
C SER A 148 25.59 14.00 17.35
N TYR A 149 25.33 15.32 17.45
CA TYR A 149 26.03 16.18 18.39
C TYR A 149 25.79 15.77 19.83
N TYR A 150 24.53 15.54 20.21
CA TYR A 150 24.17 15.10 21.54
C TYR A 150 24.88 13.79 21.91
N LEU A 151 24.77 12.76 21.07
CA LEU A 151 25.37 11.45 21.32
C LEU A 151 26.90 11.49 21.45
N SER A 152 27.54 12.39 20.70
CA SER A 152 29.00 12.54 20.71
C SER A 152 29.54 13.27 21.95
N ASN A 153 28.73 14.16 22.54
CA ASN A 153 29.20 15.07 23.59
C ASN A 153 28.60 14.78 24.97
N ILE A 154 27.42 14.18 25.06
CA ILE A 154 26.70 14.06 26.34
C ILE A 154 27.43 13.19 27.36
N SER A 155 28.23 12.21 26.92
CA SER A 155 29.05 11.39 27.85
C SER A 155 30.15 12.20 28.57
N ASN A 156 30.49 13.39 28.08
CA ASN A 156 31.47 14.29 28.69
C ASN A 156 30.87 15.18 29.78
N VAL A 157 29.53 15.27 29.87
CA VAL A 157 28.82 16.06 30.88
C VAL A 157 28.81 15.29 32.20
N LYS A 158 29.47 15.82 33.24
CA LYS A 158 29.65 15.16 34.55
C LYS A 158 28.94 15.88 35.69
N SER A 159 28.38 17.05 35.43
CA SER A 159 27.72 17.88 36.44
C SER A 159 26.57 18.68 35.84
N ILE A 160 25.77 19.28 36.72
CA ILE A 160 24.73 20.25 36.36
C ILE A 160 25.36 21.44 35.61
N ASP A 161 26.52 21.91 36.07
CA ASP A 161 27.22 23.04 35.43
C ASP A 161 27.71 22.69 34.02
N ASP A 162 28.18 21.45 33.78
CA ASP A 162 28.55 21.01 32.43
C ASP A 162 27.35 20.97 31.49
N LEU A 163 26.18 20.53 31.99
CA LEU A 163 24.97 20.43 31.18
C LEU A 163 24.44 21.83 30.86
N MET A 164 24.33 22.69 31.87
CA MET A 164 23.83 24.05 31.74
C MET A 164 24.81 24.97 31.00
N GLY A 165 26.10 24.66 31.02
CA GLY A 165 27.12 25.40 30.27
C GLY A 165 27.13 25.09 28.77
N ASN A 166 26.32 24.13 28.31
CA ASN A 166 26.19 23.79 26.90
C ASN A 166 24.72 23.88 26.47
N ASP A 167 24.33 25.09 26.03
CA ASP A 167 22.96 25.40 25.59
C ASP A 167 22.43 24.38 24.58
N ARG A 168 23.26 23.97 23.62
CA ARG A 168 22.86 23.00 22.59
C ARG A 168 22.51 21.63 23.18
N LEU A 169 23.28 21.14 24.15
CA LEU A 169 22.96 19.89 24.85
C LEU A 169 21.72 20.04 25.74
N LEU A 170 21.60 21.16 26.45
CA LEU A 170 20.46 21.44 27.31
C LEU A 170 19.16 21.51 26.51
N THR A 171 19.13 22.27 25.41
CA THR A 171 17.97 22.41 24.53
C THR A 171 17.54 21.04 23.97
N TYR A 172 18.49 20.24 23.48
CA TYR A 172 18.17 18.89 22.99
C TYR A 172 17.62 17.98 24.09
N ALA A 173 18.24 18.02 25.27
CA ALA A 173 17.83 17.22 26.41
C ALA A 173 16.43 17.58 26.92
N MET A 174 16.13 18.87 27.03
CA MET A 174 14.83 19.39 27.48
C MET A 174 13.72 19.12 26.45
N ALA A 175 14.02 19.22 25.16
CA ALA A 175 13.07 18.94 24.08
C ALA A 175 12.49 17.50 24.16
N ALA A 176 13.28 16.53 24.62
CA ALA A 176 12.83 15.15 24.83
C ALA A 176 11.67 15.00 25.82
N PHE A 177 11.48 16.00 26.70
CA PHE A 177 10.45 16.03 27.73
C PHE A 177 9.40 17.10 27.48
N GLY A 178 9.37 17.68 26.26
CA GLY A 178 8.44 18.73 25.88
C GLY A 178 8.70 20.08 26.57
N LEU A 179 9.94 20.32 26.99
CA LEU A 179 10.38 21.56 27.61
C LEU A 179 11.20 22.38 26.61
N ASP A 180 11.02 23.69 26.63
CA ASP A 180 11.76 24.64 25.78
C ASP A 180 12.82 25.36 26.62
N ALA A 181 14.08 25.02 26.43
CA ALA A 181 15.18 25.61 27.21
C ALA A 181 15.28 27.13 27.04
N ASP A 182 14.87 27.68 25.89
CA ASP A 182 14.94 29.13 25.62
C ASP A 182 13.80 29.90 26.31
N ALA A 183 12.70 29.22 26.62
CA ALA A 183 11.55 29.78 27.33
C ALA A 183 11.70 29.72 28.86
N GLU A 184 12.64 28.92 29.37
CA GLU A 184 12.79 28.63 30.79
C GLU A 184 13.92 29.47 31.43
N PRO A 185 13.67 30.16 32.56
CA PRO A 185 14.75 30.84 33.27
C PRO A 185 15.80 29.83 33.74
N ALA A 186 17.08 30.05 33.42
CA ALA A 186 18.17 29.16 33.78
C ALA A 186 18.22 28.82 35.30
N ALA A 187 17.89 29.80 36.15
CA ALA A 187 17.79 29.60 37.60
C ALA A 187 16.73 28.56 38.00
N THR A 188 15.61 28.52 37.28
CA THR A 188 14.54 27.53 37.49
C THR A 188 15.02 26.13 37.13
N VAL A 189 15.62 25.98 35.94
CA VAL A 189 16.16 24.70 35.48
C VAL A 189 17.23 24.18 36.44
N ARG A 190 18.12 25.04 36.93
CA ARG A 190 19.12 24.69 37.94
C ARG A 190 18.47 24.19 39.24
N ALA A 191 17.53 24.95 39.80
CA ALA A 191 16.87 24.59 41.05
C ALA A 191 16.14 23.23 40.94
N MET A 192 15.57 22.92 39.78
CA MET A 192 14.96 21.61 39.53
C MET A 192 15.98 20.48 39.49
N LEU A 193 17.10 20.66 38.78
CA LEU A 193 18.16 19.65 38.71
C LEU A 193 18.85 19.43 40.06
N GLU A 194 19.11 20.49 40.83
CA GLU A 194 19.71 20.41 42.16
C GLU A 194 18.79 19.74 43.18
N GLY A 195 17.47 19.99 43.10
CA GLY A 195 16.48 19.38 43.99
C GLY A 195 16.23 17.89 43.71
N GLY A 196 16.58 17.39 42.53
CA GLY A 196 16.37 16.00 42.13
C GLY A 196 14.88 15.59 42.14
N VAL A 197 14.64 14.28 42.09
CA VAL A 197 13.28 13.70 42.13
C VAL A 197 13.02 12.81 43.35
N THR A 198 14.00 12.64 44.24
CA THR A 198 13.83 11.78 45.43
C THR A 198 12.99 12.46 46.52
N ASP A 199 13.11 13.78 46.69
CA ASP A 199 12.25 14.54 47.62
C ASP A 199 10.88 14.82 46.97
N PRO A 200 9.75 14.35 47.54
CA PRO A 200 8.41 14.66 47.04
C PRO A 200 8.10 16.16 46.95
N ASN A 201 8.79 16.99 47.73
CA ASN A 201 8.62 18.45 47.74
C ASN A 201 9.64 19.18 46.85
N SER A 202 10.46 18.46 46.07
CA SER A 202 11.41 19.11 45.16
C SER A 202 10.69 20.00 44.13
N PRO A 203 11.36 21.04 43.59
CA PRO A 203 10.75 21.90 42.57
C PRO A 203 10.25 21.11 41.35
N ALA A 204 10.95 20.04 40.97
CA ALA A 204 10.55 19.19 39.85
C ALA A 204 9.28 18.39 40.15
N ASN A 205 9.15 17.82 41.35
CA ASN A 205 7.99 17.01 41.76
C ASN A 205 6.74 17.83 42.08
N THR A 206 6.91 19.08 42.51
CA THR A 206 5.80 19.99 42.84
C THR A 206 5.27 20.75 41.61
N SER A 207 6.00 20.76 40.50
CA SER A 207 5.56 21.39 39.26
C SER A 207 4.33 20.69 38.66
N THR A 208 3.40 21.47 38.12
CA THR A 208 2.24 20.93 37.40
C THR A 208 2.63 20.34 36.05
N ASN A 209 3.73 20.78 35.46
CA ASN A 209 4.26 20.21 34.22
C ASN A 209 5.14 19.00 34.54
N LYS A 210 4.60 17.80 34.29
CA LYS A 210 5.30 16.53 34.53
C LYS A 210 6.59 16.35 33.70
N GLY A 211 6.78 17.15 32.66
CA GLY A 211 8.02 17.16 31.86
C GLY A 211 9.26 17.47 32.71
N TYR A 212 9.16 18.36 33.71
CA TYR A 212 10.30 18.68 34.56
C TYR A 212 10.74 17.50 35.43
N ALA A 213 9.80 16.84 36.11
CA ALA A 213 10.11 15.64 36.89
C ALA A 213 10.73 14.55 36.01
N ALA A 214 10.23 14.35 34.78
CA ALA A 214 10.79 13.38 33.85
C ALA A 214 12.21 13.76 33.38
N PHE A 215 12.44 15.04 33.05
CA PHE A 215 13.75 15.57 32.68
C PHE A 215 14.76 15.40 33.82
N VAL A 216 14.42 15.83 35.03
CA VAL A 216 15.30 15.72 36.20
C VAL A 216 15.57 14.25 36.55
N ALA A 217 14.59 13.35 36.45
CA ALA A 217 14.81 11.92 36.69
C ALA A 217 15.79 11.29 35.68
N ALA A 218 15.76 11.75 34.42
CA ALA A 218 16.72 11.31 33.41
C ALA A 218 18.12 11.85 33.71
N PHE A 219 18.24 13.13 34.06
CA PHE A 219 19.49 13.83 34.36
C PHE A 219 19.73 13.99 35.87
N ASP A 220 19.48 12.94 36.65
CA ASP A 220 19.53 13.01 38.11
C ASP A 220 20.98 12.98 38.63
N PHE A 221 21.66 14.13 38.56
CA PHE A 221 22.99 14.33 39.10
C PHE A 221 23.01 14.26 40.64
N ALA A 222 21.88 14.53 41.30
CA ALA A 222 21.79 14.43 42.76
C ALA A 222 21.90 12.96 43.22
N GLN A 223 21.28 12.02 42.49
CA GLN A 223 21.37 10.60 42.77
C GLN A 223 22.62 9.93 42.21
N TYR A 224 22.99 10.25 40.96
CA TYR A 224 24.00 9.49 40.20
C TYR A 224 25.32 10.21 40.00
N GLY A 225 25.42 11.50 40.38
CA GLY A 225 26.62 12.30 40.21
C GLY A 225 27.12 12.29 38.76
N ASP A 226 28.42 12.05 38.60
CA ASP A 226 29.13 12.05 37.30
C ASP A 226 28.72 10.92 36.35
N GLN A 227 27.98 9.92 36.85
CA GLN A 227 27.43 8.81 36.07
C GLN A 227 26.02 9.07 35.53
N ALA A 228 25.38 10.18 35.92
CA ALA A 228 24.00 10.48 35.53
C ALA A 228 23.82 10.39 34.00
N THR A 229 24.75 10.97 33.24
CA THR A 229 24.68 11.02 31.78
C THR A 229 25.13 9.74 31.09
N ALA A 230 25.77 8.79 31.79
CA ALA A 230 26.19 7.51 31.23
C ALA A 230 25.02 6.49 31.14
N ARG A 231 23.91 6.75 31.81
CA ARG A 231 22.74 5.87 31.87
C ARG A 231 21.98 5.80 30.53
N ASP A 232 21.32 4.68 30.28
CA ASP A 232 20.48 4.50 29.09
C ASP A 232 19.32 5.50 29.00
N ALA A 233 18.84 6.02 30.14
CA ALA A 233 17.86 7.09 30.17
C ALA A 233 18.33 8.34 29.39
N VAL A 234 19.61 8.69 29.51
CA VAL A 234 20.22 9.84 28.85
C VAL A 234 20.77 9.46 27.48
N GLN A 235 21.41 8.30 27.37
CA GLN A 235 22.12 7.88 26.15
C GLN A 235 21.19 7.36 25.05
N GLN A 236 20.07 6.72 25.41
CA GLN A 236 19.16 6.06 24.46
C GLN A 236 17.76 6.65 24.50
N ALA A 237 17.17 6.84 25.69
CA ALA A 237 15.78 7.25 25.80
C ALA A 237 15.57 8.71 25.36
N VAL A 238 16.48 9.64 25.71
CA VAL A 238 16.41 11.04 25.26
C VAL A 238 16.43 11.14 23.72
N PRO A 239 17.42 10.60 22.98
CA PRO A 239 17.38 10.62 21.51
C PRO A 239 16.13 9.97 20.92
N LYS A 240 15.68 8.85 21.49
CA LYS A 240 14.46 8.17 21.04
C LYS A 240 13.23 9.04 21.21
N ALA A 241 13.10 9.75 22.34
CA ALA A 241 11.99 10.65 22.60
C ALA A 241 12.02 11.87 21.67
N VAL A 242 13.20 12.49 21.45
CA VAL A 242 13.34 13.59 20.49
C VAL A 242 12.89 13.15 19.10
N ILE A 243 13.49 12.08 18.55
CA ILE A 243 13.14 11.60 17.20
C ILE A 243 11.66 11.19 17.11
N GLY A 244 11.13 10.50 18.13
CA GLY A 244 9.72 10.14 18.19
C GLY A 244 8.78 11.35 18.22
N GLY A 245 9.19 12.46 18.82
CA GLY A 245 8.44 13.71 18.89
C GLY A 245 8.45 14.53 17.59
N THR A 246 9.36 14.25 16.65
CA THR A 246 9.48 15.00 15.39
C THR A 246 8.36 14.72 14.38
N GLY A 247 7.71 13.55 14.49
CA GLY A 247 6.79 13.05 13.47
C GLY A 247 7.48 12.54 12.20
N LEU A 248 8.81 12.46 12.14
CA LEU A 248 9.54 11.89 11.01
C LEU A 248 9.20 10.41 10.82
N LEU A 249 8.78 10.06 9.60
CA LEU A 249 8.50 8.67 9.23
C LEU A 249 9.76 7.98 8.70
N LEU A 250 10.51 7.36 9.61
CA LEU A 250 11.80 6.72 9.31
C LEU A 250 11.68 5.20 9.31
N VAL A 251 12.19 4.56 8.26
CA VAL A 251 12.31 3.09 8.21
C VAL A 251 13.52 2.66 9.03
N LYS A 252 13.27 1.87 10.07
CA LYS A 252 14.29 1.42 11.03
C LYS A 252 14.73 0.00 10.65
N PRO A 253 16.03 -0.26 10.45
CA PRO A 253 16.54 -1.62 10.28
C PRO A 253 16.26 -2.48 11.53
N THR A 254 16.29 -3.80 11.37
CA THR A 254 16.16 -4.71 12.51
C THR A 254 17.40 -4.66 13.40
N ALA A 255 17.21 -4.90 14.70
CA ALA A 255 18.33 -4.99 15.65
C ALA A 255 19.37 -6.04 15.23
N GLN A 256 18.94 -7.13 14.59
CA GLN A 256 19.83 -8.16 14.07
C GLN A 256 20.73 -7.64 12.93
N TYR A 257 20.17 -6.87 12.00
CA TYR A 257 20.96 -6.25 10.93
C TYR A 257 21.98 -5.26 11.51
N ILE A 258 21.53 -4.38 12.41
CA ILE A 258 22.40 -3.39 13.07
C ILE A 258 23.56 -4.07 13.79
N LYS A 259 23.27 -5.16 14.53
CA LYS A 259 24.29 -5.97 15.19
C LYS A 259 25.26 -6.60 14.18
N GLY A 260 24.78 -7.13 13.06
CA GLY A 260 25.62 -7.73 12.03
C GLY A 260 26.62 -6.74 11.42
N GLU A 261 26.20 -5.50 11.19
CA GLU A 261 27.11 -4.44 10.72
C GLU A 261 28.16 -4.06 11.79
N ALA A 262 27.75 -3.95 13.06
CA ALA A 262 28.66 -3.66 14.16
C ALA A 262 29.68 -4.80 14.38
N ASP A 263 29.25 -6.06 14.30
CA ASP A 263 30.11 -7.24 14.40
C ASP A 263 31.12 -7.26 13.25
N TYR A 264 30.69 -6.96 12.01
CA TYR A 264 31.59 -6.87 10.86
C TYR A 264 32.64 -5.78 11.05
N TYR A 265 32.23 -4.59 11.51
CA TYR A 265 33.14 -3.50 11.79
C TYR A 265 34.17 -3.91 12.84
N ALA A 266 33.74 -4.45 13.98
CA ALA A 266 34.61 -4.91 15.06
C ALA A 266 35.63 -5.98 14.60
N ALA A 267 35.21 -6.89 13.72
CA ALA A 267 36.07 -7.97 13.22
C ALA A 267 37.10 -7.53 12.18
N ASN A 268 36.89 -6.39 11.50
CA ASN A 268 37.71 -5.99 10.35
C ASN A 268 38.46 -4.66 10.54
N ILE A 269 38.01 -3.77 11.43
CA ILE A 269 38.62 -2.45 11.59
C ILE A 269 40.09 -2.52 12.03
N SER A 270 40.48 -3.54 12.79
CA SER A 270 41.87 -3.74 13.22
C SER A 270 42.85 -4.05 12.09
N LYS A 271 42.36 -4.38 10.90
CA LYS A 271 43.17 -4.66 9.70
C LYS A 271 43.52 -3.41 8.92
N VAL A 272 42.81 -2.29 9.16
CA VAL A 272 43.04 -1.01 8.51
C VAL A 272 44.28 -0.37 9.11
N LYS A 273 45.23 0.05 8.28
CA LYS A 273 46.46 0.73 8.73
C LYS A 273 46.49 2.19 8.28
N SER A 274 45.82 2.50 7.18
CA SER A 274 45.79 3.83 6.60
C SER A 274 44.39 4.22 6.15
N ILE A 275 44.21 5.51 5.87
CA ILE A 275 42.99 6.00 5.23
C ILE A 275 42.73 5.33 3.88
N GLU A 276 43.79 4.96 3.15
CA GLU A 276 43.65 4.24 1.87
C GLU A 276 43.13 2.81 2.05
N ASP A 277 43.43 2.16 3.17
CA ASP A 277 42.86 0.84 3.48
C ASP A 277 41.38 0.96 3.84
N LEU A 278 41.00 1.99 4.60
CA LEU A 278 39.60 2.28 4.90
C LEU A 278 38.80 2.60 3.63
N LEU A 279 39.36 3.41 2.72
CA LEU A 279 38.71 3.77 1.45
C LEU A 279 38.52 2.58 0.50
N LYS A 280 39.34 1.52 0.63
CA LYS A 280 39.20 0.28 -0.17
C LYS A 280 38.07 -0.62 0.34
N ASP A 281 37.85 -0.68 1.65
CA ASP A 281 36.78 -1.47 2.24
C ASP A 281 35.49 -0.64 2.29
N LYS A 282 34.66 -0.78 1.26
CA LYS A 282 33.39 -0.05 1.14
C LYS A 282 32.46 -0.25 2.33
N ARG A 283 32.46 -1.44 2.95
CA ARG A 283 31.54 -1.74 4.04
C ARG A 283 32.01 -1.08 5.33
N LEU A 284 33.31 -1.17 5.64
CA LEU A 284 33.90 -0.43 6.76
C LEU A 284 33.75 1.08 6.58
N LEU A 285 34.03 1.60 5.39
CA LEU A 285 33.88 3.02 5.08
C LEU A 285 32.43 3.49 5.26
N THR A 286 31.47 2.72 4.74
CA THR A 286 30.04 3.05 4.87
C THR A 286 29.61 3.08 6.33
N PHE A 287 30.01 2.08 7.13
CA PHE A 287 29.73 2.04 8.56
C PHE A 287 30.34 3.24 9.29
N ALA A 288 31.63 3.49 9.06
CA ALA A 288 32.38 4.54 9.72
C ALA A 288 31.82 5.93 9.38
N MET A 289 31.58 6.22 8.10
CA MET A 289 31.04 7.51 7.66
C MET A 289 29.58 7.72 8.13
N ALA A 290 28.75 6.68 8.08
CA ALA A 290 27.35 6.77 8.50
C ALA A 290 27.21 7.15 9.98
N ALA A 291 28.12 6.67 10.84
CA ALA A 291 28.17 7.01 12.26
C ALA A 291 28.39 8.51 12.54
N TYR A 292 28.89 9.27 11.56
CA TYR A 292 29.10 10.72 11.64
C TYR A 292 28.16 11.50 10.72
N GLY A 293 27.08 10.86 10.29
CA GLY A 293 26.05 11.45 9.46
C GLY A 293 26.35 11.55 7.97
N LEU A 294 27.49 11.01 7.51
CA LEU A 294 27.92 11.06 6.12
C LEU A 294 27.43 9.82 5.35
N ASP A 295 26.96 10.02 4.10
CA ASP A 295 26.60 8.93 3.21
C ASP A 295 27.73 8.64 2.22
N ALA A 296 28.46 7.53 2.45
CA ALA A 296 29.56 7.10 1.59
C ALA A 296 29.10 6.71 0.18
N SER A 297 27.83 6.31 -0.01
CA SER A 297 27.29 5.87 -1.31
C SER A 297 27.06 7.03 -2.28
N THR A 298 26.97 8.26 -1.75
CA THR A 298 26.73 9.48 -2.53
C THR A 298 28.02 10.19 -2.94
N GLN A 299 29.19 9.66 -2.53
CA GLN A 299 30.47 10.37 -2.64
C GLN A 299 31.53 9.51 -3.30
N THR A 300 32.36 10.15 -4.12
CA THR A 300 33.52 9.49 -4.72
C THR A 300 34.65 9.35 -3.70
N THR A 301 35.45 8.30 -3.82
CA THR A 301 36.68 8.13 -3.02
C THR A 301 37.63 9.33 -3.14
N LYS A 302 37.63 10.03 -4.28
CA LYS A 302 38.41 11.27 -4.47
C LYS A 302 37.89 12.42 -3.59
N GLN A 303 36.57 12.60 -3.50
CA GLN A 303 35.98 13.60 -2.62
C GLN A 303 36.30 13.30 -1.17
N ILE A 304 36.07 12.06 -0.72
CA ILE A 304 36.35 11.64 0.66
C ILE A 304 37.84 11.84 0.99
N ARG A 305 38.75 11.43 0.08
CA ARG A 305 40.20 11.66 0.22
C ARG A 305 40.56 13.15 0.36
N THR A 306 39.86 14.02 -0.34
CA THR A 306 40.09 15.47 -0.24
C THR A 306 39.68 15.98 1.14
N MET A 307 38.56 15.50 1.68
CA MET A 307 38.04 15.96 2.97
C MET A 307 38.89 15.52 4.16
N VAL A 308 39.46 14.32 4.09
CA VAL A 308 40.34 13.79 5.14
C VAL A 308 41.77 14.34 5.07
N ASN A 309 42.12 15.05 3.99
CA ASN A 309 43.46 15.60 3.81
C ASN A 309 43.74 16.75 4.80
N GLY A 310 44.91 16.73 5.43
CA GLY A 310 45.30 17.74 6.42
C GLY A 310 44.77 17.54 7.84
N GLY A 311 43.92 16.52 8.07
CA GLY A 311 43.36 16.22 9.40
C GLY A 311 42.41 17.30 9.93
N VAL A 312 42.13 17.27 11.23
CA VAL A 312 41.29 18.30 11.89
C VAL A 312 42.08 19.36 12.66
N THR A 313 43.40 19.18 12.80
CA THR A 313 44.25 20.12 13.55
C THR A 313 44.57 21.38 12.76
N ASP A 314 44.55 21.32 11.42
CA ASP A 314 44.66 22.50 10.54
C ASP A 314 43.30 23.21 10.42
N PRO A 315 43.15 24.46 10.92
CA PRO A 315 41.90 25.22 10.80
C PRO A 315 41.46 25.47 9.35
N LEU A 316 42.38 25.37 8.39
CA LEU A 316 42.14 25.54 6.95
C LEU A 316 41.92 24.22 6.22
N SER A 317 41.90 23.08 6.93
CA SER A 317 41.61 21.80 6.29
C SER A 317 40.21 21.79 5.66
N PRO A 318 40.00 21.08 4.53
CA PRO A 318 38.71 21.09 3.84
C PRO A 318 37.52 20.70 4.73
N ALA A 319 37.73 19.75 5.65
CA ALA A 319 36.69 19.36 6.61
C ALA A 319 36.34 20.46 7.62
N ASN A 320 37.31 21.25 8.08
CA ASN A 320 37.08 22.33 9.04
C ASN A 320 36.39 23.55 8.42
N LEU A 321 36.62 23.79 7.13
CA LEU A 321 36.02 24.90 6.38
C LEU A 321 34.52 24.68 6.08
N LEU A 322 34.01 23.45 6.20
CA LEU A 322 32.58 23.21 6.03
C LEU A 322 31.75 23.78 7.19
N THR A 323 30.59 24.33 6.85
CA THR A 323 29.56 24.69 7.82
C THR A 323 29.05 23.44 8.55
N ASP A 324 28.77 22.38 7.79
CA ASP A 324 28.43 21.07 8.34
C ASP A 324 29.68 20.40 8.92
N LYS A 325 29.65 20.13 10.23
CA LYS A 325 30.77 19.55 10.96
C LYS A 325 30.81 18.02 10.92
N SER A 326 29.89 17.34 10.22
CA SER A 326 29.93 15.88 10.05
C SER A 326 31.27 15.38 9.52
N TYR A 327 31.85 16.08 8.54
CA TYR A 327 33.17 15.74 8.03
C TYR A 327 34.29 15.97 9.04
N ALA A 328 34.30 17.10 9.73
CA ALA A 328 35.28 17.36 10.79
C ALA A 328 35.19 16.31 11.90
N ASN A 329 33.98 15.90 12.31
CA ASN A 329 33.79 14.87 13.32
C ASN A 329 34.33 13.50 12.86
N PHE A 330 34.06 13.12 11.61
CA PHE A 330 34.61 11.90 11.02
C PHE A 330 36.14 11.93 10.96
N VAL A 331 36.73 13.02 10.46
CA VAL A 331 38.19 13.17 10.35
C VAL A 331 38.84 13.18 11.74
N SER A 332 38.21 13.79 12.74
CA SER A 332 38.70 13.78 14.13
C SER A 332 38.77 12.36 14.71
N ALA A 333 37.80 11.51 14.40
CA ALA A 333 37.80 10.11 14.82
C ALA A 333 38.85 9.29 14.06
N PHE A 334 38.93 9.46 12.74
CA PHE A 334 39.81 8.74 11.82
C PHE A 334 41.02 9.57 11.38
N ASP A 335 41.67 10.27 12.31
CA ASP A 335 42.79 11.18 12.01
C ASP A 335 44.12 10.42 11.80
N PHE A 336 44.22 9.75 10.65
CA PHE A 336 45.46 9.09 10.22
C PHE A 336 46.60 10.07 9.95
N ALA A 337 46.32 11.37 9.72
CA ALA A 337 47.36 12.38 9.55
C ALA A 337 48.08 12.66 10.87
N GLN A 338 47.34 12.70 11.98
CA GLN A 338 47.89 12.92 13.32
C GLN A 338 48.44 11.64 13.95
N TYR A 339 47.71 10.52 13.85
CA TYR A 339 48.00 9.31 14.63
C TYR A 339 48.54 8.14 13.80
N GLY A 340 48.56 8.23 12.47
CA GLY A 340 48.96 7.13 11.60
C GLY A 340 48.18 5.84 11.91
N ASP A 341 48.87 4.70 11.92
CA ASP A 341 48.31 3.39 12.26
C ASP A 341 47.70 3.32 13.68
N GLN A 342 48.06 4.22 14.61
CA GLN A 342 47.48 4.25 15.95
C GLN A 342 46.04 4.79 15.97
N THR A 343 45.56 5.37 14.86
CA THR A 343 44.18 5.86 14.73
C THR A 343 43.16 4.80 15.10
N ILE A 344 43.35 3.56 14.62
CA ILE A 344 42.40 2.47 14.76
C ILE A 344 42.31 1.89 16.17
N THR A 345 43.27 2.20 17.07
CA THR A 345 43.24 1.76 18.47
C THR A 345 42.61 2.79 19.40
N ARG A 346 42.25 3.98 18.90
CA ARG A 346 41.61 5.04 19.69
C ARG A 346 40.18 4.66 20.07
N ASP A 347 39.76 5.10 21.25
CA ASP A 347 38.38 4.92 21.74
C ASP A 347 37.33 5.52 20.78
N ALA A 348 37.68 6.60 20.05
CA ALA A 348 36.82 7.18 19.03
C ALA A 348 36.44 6.15 17.93
N VAL A 349 37.40 5.33 17.50
CA VAL A 349 37.23 4.32 16.45
C VAL A 349 36.63 3.03 17.02
N LEU A 350 37.09 2.58 18.18
CA LEU A 350 36.71 1.28 18.75
C LEU A 350 35.40 1.29 19.55
N LYS A 351 35.04 2.43 20.16
CA LYS A 351 33.88 2.54 21.06
C LYS A 351 32.86 3.55 20.55
N THR A 352 33.30 4.78 20.26
CA THR A 352 32.38 5.86 19.88
C THR A 352 31.72 5.59 18.53
N THR A 353 32.49 5.20 17.51
CA THR A 353 31.95 4.93 16.16
C THR A 353 30.87 3.84 16.16
N PRO A 354 31.07 2.63 16.74
CA PRO A 354 30.01 1.63 16.82
C PRO A 354 28.79 2.09 17.62
N LYS A 355 29.00 2.81 18.73
CA LYS A 355 27.89 3.36 19.54
C LYS A 355 27.04 4.33 18.72
N LEU A 356 27.65 5.31 18.06
CA LEU A 356 26.95 6.26 17.19
C LEU A 356 26.18 5.54 16.09
N TYR A 357 26.84 4.65 15.35
CA TYR A 357 26.20 3.87 14.29
C TYR A 357 24.97 3.11 14.81
N THR A 358 25.14 2.32 15.88
CA THR A 358 24.06 1.46 16.39
C THR A 358 22.88 2.27 16.93
N THR A 359 23.14 3.36 17.66
CA THR A 359 22.09 4.24 18.18
C THR A 359 21.38 4.96 17.04
N GLU A 360 22.09 5.65 16.15
CA GLU A 360 21.46 6.39 15.04
C GLU A 360 20.71 5.47 14.06
N SER A 361 21.25 4.28 13.79
CA SER A 361 20.58 3.27 12.97
C SER A 361 19.28 2.78 13.62
N SER A 362 19.27 2.55 14.93
CA SER A 362 18.06 2.14 15.67
C SER A 362 16.95 3.20 15.66
N LEU A 363 17.33 4.48 15.50
CA LEU A 363 16.43 5.61 15.36
C LEU A 363 15.95 5.83 13.91
N GLY A 364 16.54 5.15 12.93
CA GLY A 364 16.25 5.34 11.50
C GLY A 364 16.94 6.58 10.89
N LEU A 365 17.89 7.20 11.61
CA LEU A 365 18.68 8.34 11.13
C LEU A 365 19.79 7.91 10.16
N ILE A 366 20.18 6.64 10.22
CA ILE A 366 20.99 5.98 9.19
C ILE A 366 20.05 5.20 8.28
N LYS A 367 20.03 5.58 7.01
CA LYS A 367 19.22 4.94 5.97
C LYS A 367 19.61 3.45 5.85
N PRO A 368 18.63 2.51 5.91
CA PRO A 368 18.88 1.11 5.58
C PRO A 368 19.53 0.95 4.20
N ASN A 369 20.59 0.15 4.11
CA ASN A 369 21.24 -0.13 2.83
C ASN A 369 20.42 -1.13 1.99
N ALA A 370 20.86 -1.41 0.76
CA ALA A 370 20.17 -2.33 -0.15
C ALA A 370 20.01 -3.75 0.45
N ASP A 371 21.01 -4.25 1.16
CA ASP A 371 20.98 -5.59 1.76
C ASP A 371 19.93 -5.69 2.89
N ALA A 372 19.83 -4.65 3.73
CA ALA A 372 18.80 -4.56 4.77
C ALA A 372 17.39 -4.57 4.16
N VAL A 373 17.17 -3.73 3.15
CA VAL A 373 15.90 -3.65 2.43
C VAL A 373 15.56 -4.98 1.77
N GLN A 374 16.54 -5.61 1.12
CA GLN A 374 16.36 -6.91 0.46
C GLN A 374 16.02 -8.02 1.46
N ALA A 375 16.66 -8.06 2.63
CA ALA A 375 16.40 -9.06 3.65
C ALA A 375 14.94 -8.98 4.16
N GLU A 376 14.46 -7.77 4.47
CA GLU A 376 13.07 -7.56 4.90
C GLU A 376 12.08 -7.84 3.77
N THR A 377 12.37 -7.38 2.55
CA THR A 377 11.55 -7.64 1.36
C THR A 377 11.42 -9.15 1.09
N SER A 378 12.53 -9.89 1.19
CA SER A 378 12.55 -11.34 0.95
C SER A 378 11.73 -12.09 1.98
N TYR A 379 11.83 -11.72 3.26
CA TYR A 379 11.00 -12.31 4.30
C TYR A 379 9.51 -12.02 4.05
N TYR A 380 9.17 -10.78 3.70
CA TYR A 380 7.80 -10.38 3.42
C TYR A 380 7.21 -11.18 2.26
N LEU A 381 7.88 -11.23 1.10
CA LEU A 381 7.41 -11.96 -0.07
C LEU A 381 7.26 -13.47 0.18
N ALA A 382 8.14 -14.07 0.99
CA ALA A 382 8.10 -15.50 1.30
C ALA A 382 6.93 -15.91 2.21
N ASN A 383 6.30 -14.95 2.91
CA ASN A 383 5.28 -15.23 3.92
C ASN A 383 3.94 -14.56 3.66
N ILE A 384 3.88 -13.43 2.94
CA ILE A 384 2.63 -12.70 2.72
C ILE A 384 1.58 -13.52 1.96
N THR A 385 1.97 -14.42 1.07
CA THR A 385 1.03 -15.29 0.34
C THR A 385 0.36 -16.35 1.21
N LYS A 386 0.83 -16.54 2.44
CA LYS A 386 0.23 -17.45 3.44
C LYS A 386 -0.83 -16.76 4.29
N VAL A 387 -0.86 -15.43 4.28
CA VAL A 387 -1.79 -14.59 5.04
C VAL A 387 -3.13 -14.55 4.30
N LYS A 388 -4.21 -14.97 4.97
CA LYS A 388 -5.54 -15.10 4.39
C LYS A 388 -6.56 -14.14 5.01
N SER A 389 -6.20 -13.48 6.11
CA SER A 389 -7.09 -12.62 6.87
C SER A 389 -6.34 -11.46 7.54
N VAL A 390 -7.11 -10.49 8.04
CA VAL A 390 -6.58 -9.42 8.90
C VAL A 390 -5.94 -9.99 10.16
N ASP A 391 -6.54 -11.02 10.75
CA ASP A 391 -6.00 -11.70 11.93
C ASP A 391 -4.63 -12.33 11.67
N ASP A 392 -4.48 -13.04 10.55
CA ASP A 392 -3.19 -13.64 10.17
C ASP A 392 -2.09 -12.58 10.02
N LEU A 393 -2.42 -11.43 9.41
CA LEU A 393 -1.48 -10.33 9.24
C LEU A 393 -1.08 -9.73 10.59
N MET A 394 -2.06 -9.46 11.46
CA MET A 394 -1.83 -8.83 12.76
C MET A 394 -1.09 -9.76 13.74
N ALA A 395 -1.21 -11.08 13.57
CA ALA A 395 -0.48 -12.07 14.35
C ALA A 395 1.03 -12.07 14.03
N ASP A 396 1.41 -11.80 12.78
CA ASP A 396 2.82 -11.68 12.38
C ASP A 396 3.30 -10.22 12.48
N SER A 397 3.95 -9.90 13.59
CA SER A 397 4.46 -8.54 13.83
C SER A 397 5.47 -8.07 12.78
N ARG A 398 6.20 -8.98 12.12
CA ARG A 398 7.18 -8.59 11.11
C ARG A 398 6.49 -8.22 9.80
N LEU A 399 5.51 -9.01 9.35
CA LEU A 399 4.68 -8.67 8.19
C LEU A 399 3.85 -7.40 8.43
N TYR A 400 3.23 -7.29 9.59
CA TYR A 400 2.46 -6.11 10.00
C TYR A 400 3.31 -4.83 9.98
N ASN A 401 4.47 -4.85 10.64
CA ASN A 401 5.37 -3.68 10.69
C ASN A 401 5.89 -3.30 9.30
N TYR A 402 6.18 -4.29 8.45
CA TYR A 402 6.60 -4.07 7.07
C TYR A 402 5.50 -3.37 6.26
N ALA A 403 4.26 -3.85 6.35
CA ALA A 403 3.11 -3.26 5.64
C ALA A 403 2.78 -1.84 6.11
N LEU A 404 2.88 -1.57 7.42
CA LEU A 404 2.74 -0.22 7.97
C LEU A 404 3.83 0.72 7.45
N SER A 405 5.09 0.30 7.55
CA SER A 405 6.23 1.10 7.09
C SER A 405 6.10 1.40 5.60
N ALA A 406 5.75 0.40 4.79
CA ALA A 406 5.47 0.56 3.36
C ALA A 406 4.34 1.56 3.09
N SER A 407 3.34 1.62 3.95
CA SER A 407 2.22 2.54 3.77
C SER A 407 2.53 3.97 4.23
N GLY A 408 3.64 4.17 4.93
CA GLY A 408 4.02 5.44 5.56
C GLY A 408 3.47 5.61 6.97
N LEU A 409 3.35 4.52 7.73
CA LEU A 409 2.90 4.51 9.13
C LEU A 409 4.06 4.01 10.01
N ASP A 410 4.35 4.70 11.13
CA ASP A 410 5.36 4.21 12.09
C ASP A 410 4.75 3.07 12.93
N PRO A 411 5.26 1.83 12.84
CA PRO A 411 4.73 0.72 13.61
C PRO A 411 4.84 0.90 15.13
N ALA A 412 5.73 1.78 15.60
CA ALA A 412 5.92 2.02 17.03
C ALA A 412 4.83 2.90 17.66
N THR A 413 4.16 3.73 16.88
CA THR A 413 3.17 4.71 17.38
C THR A 413 1.76 4.46 16.84
N THR A 414 1.63 3.63 15.82
CA THR A 414 0.33 3.34 15.19
C THR A 414 -0.55 2.47 16.09
N ASN A 415 -1.78 2.92 16.35
CA ASN A 415 -2.78 2.16 17.10
C ASN A 415 -3.22 0.91 16.31
N LYS A 416 -3.10 -0.28 16.92
CA LYS A 416 -3.44 -1.56 16.29
C LYS A 416 -4.92 -1.75 16.02
N ASP A 417 -5.79 -1.30 16.92
CA ASP A 417 -7.25 -1.41 16.76
C ASP A 417 -7.73 -0.55 15.59
N LEU A 418 -7.18 0.66 15.47
CA LEU A 418 -7.46 1.52 14.32
C LEU A 418 -7.03 0.86 12.99
N VAL A 419 -5.88 0.19 12.97
CA VAL A 419 -5.42 -0.52 11.77
C VAL A 419 -6.32 -1.69 11.43
N ARG A 420 -6.82 -2.42 12.44
CA ARG A 420 -7.82 -3.46 12.24
C ARG A 420 -9.06 -2.90 11.55
N ASP A 421 -9.66 -1.85 12.11
CA ASP A 421 -10.87 -1.22 11.56
C ASP A 421 -10.66 -0.74 10.12
N VAL A 422 -9.48 -0.21 9.82
CA VAL A 422 -9.09 0.24 8.47
C VAL A 422 -9.01 -0.94 7.49
N LEU A 423 -8.43 -2.06 7.89
CA LEU A 423 -8.27 -3.24 7.03
C LEU A 423 -9.57 -4.01 6.84
N GLU A 424 -10.39 -4.13 7.89
CA GLU A 424 -11.69 -4.81 7.86
C GLU A 424 -12.76 -3.98 7.12
N GLY A 425 -12.75 -2.65 7.28
CA GLY A 425 -13.68 -1.76 6.60
C GLY A 425 -13.31 -1.43 5.15
N GLY A 426 -12.07 -1.69 4.74
CA GLY A 426 -11.60 -1.47 3.37
C GLY A 426 -11.75 -0.03 2.87
N VAL A 427 -11.81 0.12 1.54
CA VAL A 427 -11.89 1.44 0.86
C VAL A 427 -13.10 1.57 -0.06
N ARG A 428 -13.92 0.53 -0.21
CA ARG A 428 -15.09 0.54 -1.11
C ARG A 428 -16.22 1.40 -0.59
N ASP A 429 -16.50 1.34 0.71
CA ASP A 429 -17.48 2.21 1.35
C ASP A 429 -16.88 3.62 1.54
N PRO A 430 -17.46 4.69 0.95
CA PRO A 430 -17.02 6.06 1.20
C PRO A 430 -17.03 6.45 2.68
N ALA A 431 -17.87 5.80 3.49
CA ALA A 431 -17.98 6.00 4.92
C ALA A 431 -17.01 5.12 5.75
N SER A 432 -16.16 4.30 5.12
CA SER A 432 -15.17 3.47 5.82
C SER A 432 -14.19 4.31 6.62
N VAL A 433 -13.59 3.71 7.66
CA VAL A 433 -12.60 4.38 8.50
C VAL A 433 -11.41 4.86 7.66
N ALA A 434 -10.93 4.02 6.73
CA ALA A 434 -9.81 4.34 5.85
C ALA A 434 -10.06 5.61 5.00
N ASN A 435 -11.29 5.80 4.52
CA ASN A 435 -11.67 6.94 3.68
C ASN A 435 -11.90 8.23 4.48
N LYS A 436 -12.40 8.11 5.72
CA LYS A 436 -12.67 9.24 6.63
C LYS A 436 -11.41 9.84 7.25
N LEU A 437 -10.33 9.08 7.39
CA LEU A 437 -9.08 9.58 7.98
C LEU A 437 -8.40 10.61 7.07
N SER A 438 -7.85 11.66 7.69
CA SER A 438 -7.05 12.68 7.00
C SER A 438 -5.73 12.10 6.49
N ASN A 439 -5.09 11.23 7.28
CA ASN A 439 -3.87 10.54 6.89
C ASN A 439 -4.17 9.45 5.84
N LYS A 440 -3.81 9.74 4.58
CA LYS A 440 -4.03 8.84 3.43
C LYS A 440 -3.18 7.56 3.46
N ALA A 441 -2.22 7.44 4.38
CA ALA A 441 -1.47 6.20 4.57
C ALA A 441 -2.37 5.02 4.97
N TYR A 442 -3.46 5.28 5.72
CA TYR A 442 -4.44 4.23 6.07
C TYR A 442 -5.23 3.73 4.86
N ALA A 443 -5.70 4.64 3.99
CA ALA A 443 -6.34 4.26 2.74
C ALA A 443 -5.38 3.48 1.82
N ARG A 444 -4.09 3.86 1.78
CA ARG A 444 -3.06 3.11 1.04
C ARG A 444 -2.87 1.70 1.60
N LEU A 445 -2.82 1.55 2.93
CA LEU A 445 -2.71 0.25 3.59
C LEU A 445 -3.91 -0.65 3.24
N ALA A 446 -5.13 -0.14 3.44
CA ALA A 446 -6.37 -0.84 3.13
C ALA A 446 -6.47 -1.21 1.64
N THR A 447 -6.06 -0.32 0.74
CA THR A 447 -6.05 -0.60 -0.71
C THR A 447 -5.04 -1.69 -1.06
N SER A 448 -3.87 -1.70 -0.41
CA SER A 448 -2.78 -2.62 -0.76
C SER A 448 -3.09 -4.06 -0.35
N LEU A 449 -3.75 -4.24 0.79
CA LEU A 449 -4.02 -5.55 1.40
C LEU A 449 -5.49 -5.98 1.32
N ASN A 450 -6.38 -5.07 0.95
CA ASN A 450 -7.83 -5.17 0.68
C ASN A 450 -8.53 -6.52 0.98
N PHE A 451 -8.46 -6.95 2.24
CA PHE A 451 -9.12 -8.17 2.70
C PHE A 451 -10.65 -8.02 2.69
N GLU A 452 -11.17 -6.81 2.88
CA GLU A 452 -12.60 -6.50 2.74
C GLU A 452 -13.13 -6.90 1.36
N ALA A 453 -12.46 -6.49 0.28
CA ALA A 453 -12.95 -6.77 -1.06
C ALA A 453 -12.64 -8.19 -1.56
N TYR A 454 -11.55 -8.80 -1.08
CA TYR A 454 -11.00 -10.01 -1.70
C TYR A 454 -10.84 -11.23 -0.76
N GLY A 455 -11.09 -11.08 0.53
CA GLY A 455 -10.94 -12.16 1.51
C GLY A 455 -9.56 -12.84 1.44
N GLU A 456 -9.55 -14.17 1.44
CA GLU A 456 -8.32 -14.98 1.39
C GLU A 456 -7.46 -14.73 0.13
N ALA A 457 -8.07 -14.25 -0.95
CA ALA A 457 -7.37 -14.00 -2.20
C ALA A 457 -6.60 -12.68 -2.19
N ALA A 458 -6.77 -11.81 -1.18
CA ALA A 458 -6.20 -10.46 -1.21
C ALA A 458 -4.67 -10.44 -1.42
N THR A 459 -3.96 -11.43 -0.87
CA THR A 459 -2.49 -11.53 -0.94
C THR A 459 -1.97 -12.28 -2.17
N THR A 460 -2.85 -12.89 -2.96
CA THR A 460 -2.47 -13.72 -4.13
C THR A 460 -3.14 -13.29 -5.43
N ARG A 461 -4.19 -12.46 -5.36
CA ARG A 461 -4.96 -11.99 -6.51
C ARG A 461 -4.13 -11.09 -7.44
N SER A 462 -4.08 -11.44 -8.73
CA SER A 462 -3.61 -10.56 -9.79
C SER A 462 -4.79 -10.06 -10.63
N PRO A 463 -4.95 -8.73 -10.86
CA PRO A 463 -6.06 -8.18 -11.66
C PRO A 463 -6.14 -8.73 -13.08
N SER A 464 -5.01 -9.13 -13.66
CA SER A 464 -4.89 -9.64 -15.03
C SER A 464 -5.09 -11.15 -15.15
N GLN A 465 -5.35 -11.88 -14.06
CA GLN A 465 -5.45 -13.35 -14.05
C GLN A 465 -6.90 -13.80 -13.83
N GLN A 466 -7.20 -14.40 -12.68
CA GLN A 466 -8.53 -14.93 -12.37
C GLN A 466 -9.68 -13.93 -12.61
N PRO A 467 -9.57 -12.63 -12.27
CA PRO A 467 -10.63 -11.67 -12.56
C PRO A 467 -10.94 -11.51 -14.06
N VAL A 468 -9.94 -11.67 -14.93
CA VAL A 468 -10.14 -11.68 -16.38
C VAL A 468 -10.80 -12.97 -16.83
N VAL A 469 -10.45 -14.11 -16.23
CA VAL A 469 -11.13 -15.38 -16.47
C VAL A 469 -12.60 -15.31 -16.06
N ASP A 470 -12.91 -14.80 -14.87
CA ASP A 470 -14.28 -14.65 -14.37
C ASP A 470 -15.12 -13.77 -15.30
N LYS A 471 -14.55 -12.63 -15.73
CA LYS A 471 -15.14 -11.73 -16.72
C LYS A 471 -15.37 -12.44 -18.07
N TYR A 472 -14.40 -13.22 -18.54
CA TYR A 472 -14.50 -13.99 -19.79
C TYR A 472 -15.57 -15.09 -19.72
N MET A 473 -15.64 -15.84 -18.61
CA MET A 473 -16.69 -16.85 -18.38
C MET A 473 -18.08 -16.21 -18.40
N ARG A 474 -18.24 -15.11 -17.66
CA ARG A 474 -19.51 -14.38 -17.59
C ARG A 474 -19.92 -13.81 -18.94
N GLN A 475 -18.98 -13.23 -19.68
CA GLN A 475 -19.23 -12.74 -21.03
C GLN A 475 -19.62 -13.87 -21.99
N THR A 476 -18.95 -15.02 -21.91
CA THR A 476 -19.24 -16.18 -22.76
C THR A 476 -20.62 -16.75 -22.46
N LEU A 477 -21.00 -16.85 -21.19
CA LEU A 477 -22.35 -17.24 -20.77
C LEU A 477 -23.43 -16.33 -21.37
N GLU A 478 -23.21 -15.01 -21.30
CA GLU A 478 -24.13 -14.02 -21.87
C GLU A 478 -24.25 -14.15 -23.39
N GLU A 479 -23.13 -14.30 -24.10
CA GLU A 479 -23.10 -14.50 -25.55
C GLU A 479 -23.80 -15.80 -25.97
N ASP A 480 -23.54 -16.91 -25.28
CA ASP A 480 -24.13 -18.21 -25.58
C ASP A 480 -25.63 -18.24 -25.30
N ALA A 481 -26.08 -17.61 -24.22
CA ALA A 481 -27.49 -17.39 -23.97
C ALA A 481 -28.13 -16.54 -25.09
N GLY A 482 -27.44 -15.50 -25.54
CA GLY A 482 -27.89 -14.61 -26.62
C GLY A 482 -28.04 -15.28 -27.98
N LYS A 483 -27.22 -16.29 -28.30
CA LYS A 483 -27.37 -17.10 -29.52
C LYS A 483 -28.73 -17.81 -29.58
N THR A 484 -29.30 -18.12 -28.41
CA THR A 484 -30.61 -18.76 -28.29
C THR A 484 -31.72 -17.73 -28.11
N ASN A 485 -31.50 -16.73 -27.25
CA ASN A 485 -32.49 -15.70 -26.93
C ASN A 485 -31.80 -14.40 -26.49
N GLU A 486 -31.93 -13.37 -27.33
CA GLU A 486 -31.38 -12.03 -27.10
C GLU A 486 -31.87 -11.39 -25.79
N GLY A 487 -33.14 -11.59 -25.44
CA GLY A 487 -33.71 -11.06 -24.19
C GLY A 487 -33.05 -11.67 -22.96
N VAL A 488 -32.64 -12.94 -23.02
CA VAL A 488 -31.90 -13.58 -21.92
C VAL A 488 -30.52 -12.94 -21.78
N ARG A 489 -29.80 -12.69 -22.89
CA ARG A 489 -28.51 -11.98 -22.85
C ARG A 489 -28.65 -10.61 -22.23
N LEU A 490 -29.62 -9.82 -22.69
CA LEU A 490 -29.88 -8.47 -22.17
C LEU A 490 -30.20 -8.48 -20.67
N ALA A 491 -30.98 -9.45 -20.21
CA ALA A 491 -31.30 -9.60 -18.79
C ALA A 491 -30.04 -9.94 -17.95
N LEU A 492 -29.24 -10.92 -18.39
CA LEU A 492 -28.00 -11.32 -17.70
C LEU A 492 -26.94 -10.19 -17.71
N TYR A 493 -26.87 -9.43 -18.81
CA TYR A 493 -26.01 -8.25 -18.94
C TYR A 493 -26.42 -7.15 -17.96
N PHE A 494 -27.71 -6.85 -17.91
CA PHE A 494 -28.25 -5.85 -16.98
C PHE A 494 -28.02 -6.27 -15.53
N GLU A 495 -28.29 -7.54 -15.18
CA GLU A 495 -28.02 -8.10 -13.86
C GLU A 495 -26.56 -7.92 -13.45
N ARG A 496 -25.61 -8.17 -14.38
CA ARG A 496 -24.17 -7.98 -14.14
C ARG A 496 -23.81 -6.52 -13.86
N LYS A 497 -24.42 -5.59 -14.59
CA LYS A 497 -24.08 -4.15 -14.57
C LYS A 497 -24.88 -3.34 -13.56
N ALA A 498 -25.98 -3.87 -13.04
CA ALA A 498 -26.93 -3.18 -12.17
C ALA A 498 -26.27 -2.40 -11.02
N SER A 499 -25.33 -3.03 -10.31
CA SER A 499 -24.62 -2.43 -9.17
C SER A 499 -23.63 -1.33 -9.52
N THR A 500 -23.30 -1.17 -10.81
CA THR A 500 -22.38 -0.13 -11.30
C THR A 500 -23.10 1.12 -11.82
N ILE A 501 -24.42 1.07 -11.94
CA ILE A 501 -25.23 2.18 -12.41
C ILE A 501 -25.34 3.21 -11.29
N THR A 502 -24.93 4.45 -11.55
CA THR A 502 -24.99 5.53 -10.55
C THR A 502 -25.97 6.64 -10.94
N ASN A 503 -26.25 6.77 -12.23
CA ASN A 503 -27.18 7.75 -12.76
C ASN A 503 -27.83 7.25 -14.08
N TRP A 504 -28.95 7.85 -14.49
CA TRP A 504 -29.67 7.43 -15.70
C TRP A 504 -28.90 7.68 -17.00
N TYR A 505 -27.94 8.59 -17.03
CA TYR A 505 -27.10 8.81 -18.20
C TYR A 505 -26.12 7.66 -18.41
N ASP A 506 -25.65 7.00 -17.35
CA ASP A 506 -24.87 5.76 -17.45
C ASP A 506 -25.68 4.67 -18.17
N VAL A 507 -26.97 4.55 -17.84
CA VAL A 507 -27.90 3.62 -18.50
C VAL A 507 -28.09 3.98 -19.96
N LEU A 508 -28.30 5.27 -20.27
CA LEU A 508 -28.55 5.74 -21.64
C LEU A 508 -27.30 5.68 -22.53
N ALA A 509 -26.11 5.73 -21.95
CA ALA A 509 -24.85 5.57 -22.65
C ALA A 509 -24.60 4.12 -23.11
N ASP A 510 -25.26 3.13 -22.51
CA ASP A 510 -25.19 1.73 -22.88
C ASP A 510 -26.49 1.27 -23.57
N THR A 511 -26.39 0.92 -24.85
CA THR A 511 -27.57 0.57 -25.64
C THR A 511 -28.31 -0.67 -25.11
N ALA A 512 -27.60 -1.62 -24.50
CA ALA A 512 -28.21 -2.80 -23.90
C ALA A 512 -28.96 -2.43 -22.62
N LEU A 513 -28.36 -1.63 -21.74
CA LEU A 513 -29.03 -1.18 -20.51
C LEU A 513 -30.26 -0.32 -20.83
N ALA A 514 -30.13 0.62 -21.76
CA ALA A 514 -31.24 1.47 -22.18
C ALA A 514 -32.38 0.66 -22.83
N SER A 515 -32.06 -0.39 -23.59
CA SER A 515 -33.05 -1.30 -24.18
C SER A 515 -33.85 -2.05 -23.10
N VAL A 516 -33.16 -2.57 -22.09
CA VAL A 516 -33.79 -3.27 -20.96
C VAL A 516 -34.72 -2.35 -20.20
N VAL A 517 -34.26 -1.14 -19.85
CA VAL A 517 -35.08 -0.17 -19.11
C VAL A 517 -36.30 0.25 -19.92
N ARG A 518 -36.14 0.67 -21.17
CA ARG A 518 -37.27 1.07 -22.04
C ARG A 518 -38.31 -0.04 -22.14
N THR A 519 -37.87 -1.26 -22.41
CA THR A 519 -38.75 -2.42 -22.53
C THR A 519 -39.47 -2.69 -21.21
N ALA A 520 -38.76 -2.67 -20.07
CA ALA A 520 -39.33 -2.97 -18.77
C ALA A 520 -40.44 -1.97 -18.37
N ILE A 521 -40.30 -0.69 -18.71
CA ILE A 521 -41.32 0.33 -18.42
C ILE A 521 -42.35 0.52 -19.55
N GLY A 522 -42.24 -0.25 -20.64
CA GLY A 522 -43.20 -0.25 -21.74
C GLY A 522 -43.07 0.94 -22.70
N LEU A 523 -41.87 1.52 -22.83
CA LEU A 523 -41.59 2.54 -23.83
C LEU A 523 -41.18 1.89 -25.17
N PRO A 524 -41.67 2.39 -26.31
CA PRO A 524 -41.30 1.88 -27.63
C PRO A 524 -39.87 2.26 -28.00
N ASP A 525 -39.24 1.49 -28.89
CA ASP A 525 -37.87 1.75 -29.37
C ASP A 525 -37.69 3.13 -29.99
N SER A 526 -38.73 3.69 -30.63
CA SER A 526 -38.72 5.04 -31.18
C SER A 526 -38.46 6.12 -30.14
N PHE A 527 -38.71 5.84 -28.86
CA PHE A 527 -38.41 6.77 -27.77
C PHE A 527 -36.91 6.99 -27.57
N ALA A 528 -36.05 6.10 -28.08
CA ALA A 528 -34.60 6.28 -28.07
C ALA A 528 -34.13 7.52 -28.85
N ALA A 529 -34.96 8.04 -29.78
CA ALA A 529 -34.68 9.26 -30.54
C ALA A 529 -35.09 10.55 -29.80
N ALA A 530 -35.74 10.44 -28.64
CA ALA A 530 -36.07 11.60 -27.82
C ALA A 530 -34.80 12.23 -27.22
N ASP A 531 -34.90 13.49 -26.83
CA ASP A 531 -33.85 14.19 -26.10
C ASP A 531 -33.42 13.39 -24.86
N ILE A 532 -32.09 13.32 -24.62
CA ILE A 532 -31.52 12.45 -23.58
C ILE A 532 -32.02 12.82 -22.19
N ASP A 533 -32.26 14.10 -21.91
CA ASP A 533 -32.75 14.57 -20.62
C ASP A 533 -34.20 14.13 -20.42
N LYS A 534 -35.01 14.13 -21.50
CA LYS A 534 -36.39 13.62 -21.48
C LYS A 534 -36.42 12.10 -21.29
N GLN A 535 -35.46 11.37 -21.84
CA GLN A 535 -35.34 9.93 -21.61
C GLN A 535 -34.99 9.65 -20.14
N ALA A 536 -34.01 10.37 -19.59
CA ALA A 536 -33.63 10.24 -18.19
C ALA A 536 -34.79 10.58 -17.24
N GLN A 537 -35.53 11.66 -17.51
CA GLN A 537 -36.71 12.03 -16.73
C GLN A 537 -37.83 10.97 -16.79
N ALA A 538 -38.03 10.34 -17.94
CA ALA A 538 -39.02 9.28 -18.09
C ALA A 538 -38.64 8.00 -17.31
N PHE A 539 -37.34 7.69 -17.22
CA PHE A 539 -36.84 6.59 -16.41
C PHE A 539 -37.04 6.90 -14.92
N ASP A 540 -36.61 8.08 -14.49
CA ASP A 540 -36.70 8.54 -13.10
C ASP A 540 -38.15 8.61 -12.57
N ALA A 541 -39.09 9.02 -13.42
CA ALA A 541 -40.51 9.07 -13.06
C ALA A 541 -41.16 7.69 -12.85
N LYS A 542 -40.51 6.60 -13.26
CA LYS A 542 -41.08 5.24 -13.26
C LYS A 542 -40.26 4.23 -12.45
N LEU A 543 -38.99 4.53 -12.18
CA LEU A 543 -38.05 3.64 -11.51
C LEU A 543 -37.21 4.42 -10.52
N ASP A 544 -36.92 3.81 -9.37
CA ASP A 544 -35.89 4.29 -8.45
C ASP A 544 -34.58 3.59 -8.79
N LEU A 545 -33.52 4.35 -9.07
CA LEU A 545 -32.22 3.80 -9.42
C LEU A 545 -31.62 2.97 -8.28
N THR A 546 -31.95 3.30 -7.03
CA THR A 546 -31.49 2.54 -5.86
C THR A 546 -32.11 1.14 -5.77
N ASP A 547 -33.23 0.89 -6.45
CA ASP A 547 -33.86 -0.44 -6.52
C ASP A 547 -32.95 -1.47 -7.19
N PHE A 548 -32.03 -1.05 -8.07
CA PHE A 548 -31.09 -1.96 -8.73
C PHE A 548 -29.98 -2.50 -7.80
N THR A 549 -29.83 -1.91 -6.61
CA THR A 549 -28.91 -2.41 -5.58
C THR A 549 -29.53 -3.50 -4.70
N ASP A 550 -30.86 -3.61 -4.69
CA ASP A 550 -31.60 -4.64 -3.97
C ASP A 550 -31.82 -5.87 -4.88
N PRO A 551 -31.25 -7.05 -4.55
CA PRO A 551 -31.37 -8.23 -5.39
C PRO A 551 -32.82 -8.65 -5.69
N ALA A 552 -33.73 -8.51 -4.72
CA ALA A 552 -35.12 -8.93 -4.89
C ALA A 552 -35.91 -7.95 -5.76
N LYS A 553 -35.60 -6.65 -5.69
CA LYS A 553 -36.20 -5.65 -6.58
C LYS A 553 -35.64 -5.77 -8.00
N LEU A 554 -34.33 -6.00 -8.14
CA LEU A 554 -33.68 -6.28 -9.42
C LEU A 554 -34.29 -7.52 -10.08
N GLU A 555 -34.52 -8.61 -9.34
CA GLU A 555 -35.16 -9.82 -9.86
C GLU A 555 -36.58 -9.52 -10.39
N LYS A 556 -37.39 -8.76 -9.64
CA LYS A 556 -38.74 -8.35 -10.09
C LYS A 556 -38.68 -7.48 -11.34
N PHE A 557 -37.73 -6.56 -11.42
CA PHE A 557 -37.51 -5.72 -12.58
C PHE A 557 -37.15 -6.56 -13.83
N LEU A 558 -36.21 -7.50 -13.69
CA LEU A 558 -35.79 -8.38 -14.79
C LEU A 558 -36.87 -9.40 -15.17
N THR A 559 -37.70 -9.81 -14.22
CA THR A 559 -38.91 -10.62 -14.49
C THR A 559 -39.90 -9.85 -15.37
N ARG A 560 -40.14 -8.58 -15.06
CA ARG A 560 -40.99 -7.70 -15.88
C ARG A 560 -40.39 -7.50 -17.27
N PHE A 561 -39.10 -7.21 -17.35
CA PHE A 561 -38.40 -7.07 -18.62
C PHE A 561 -38.52 -8.32 -19.50
N THR A 562 -38.12 -9.49 -18.99
CA THR A 562 -38.10 -10.74 -19.76
C THR A 562 -39.51 -11.19 -20.20
N SER A 563 -40.53 -10.90 -19.39
CA SER A 563 -41.93 -11.12 -19.77
C SER A 563 -42.39 -10.20 -20.91
N LEU A 564 -42.10 -8.90 -20.81
CA LEU A 564 -42.46 -7.93 -21.86
C LEU A 564 -41.66 -8.16 -23.15
N TRP A 565 -40.40 -8.57 -23.02
CA TRP A 565 -39.55 -8.94 -24.14
C TRP A 565 -40.14 -10.12 -24.91
N GLU A 566 -40.57 -11.18 -24.23
CA GLU A 566 -41.19 -12.36 -24.85
C GLU A 566 -42.48 -12.01 -25.61
N ILE A 567 -43.28 -11.06 -25.10
CA ILE A 567 -44.50 -10.59 -25.78
C ILE A 567 -44.16 -9.91 -27.11
N ASN A 568 -43.11 -9.08 -27.11
CA ASN A 568 -42.70 -8.33 -28.29
C ASN A 568 -41.83 -9.15 -29.26
N HIS A 569 -41.16 -10.19 -28.76
CA HIS A 569 -40.24 -11.06 -29.50
C HIS A 569 -40.52 -12.53 -29.17
N PRO A 570 -41.65 -13.09 -29.64
CA PRO A 570 -42.05 -14.44 -29.27
C PRO A 570 -41.05 -15.49 -29.74
N THR A 571 -40.48 -16.23 -28.79
CA THR A 571 -39.54 -17.35 -29.03
C THR A 571 -40.20 -18.71 -28.82
N SER A 572 -41.41 -18.74 -28.23
CA SER A 572 -42.26 -19.93 -28.09
C SER A 572 -43.68 -19.71 -28.64
N THR A 573 -44.49 -20.78 -28.75
CA THR A 573 -45.86 -20.70 -29.28
C THR A 573 -46.81 -20.00 -28.29
N ALA A 574 -47.79 -19.25 -28.82
CA ALA A 574 -48.68 -18.36 -28.06
C ALA A 574 -49.37 -18.97 -26.81
N GLN A 575 -49.60 -20.29 -26.78
CA GLN A 575 -50.18 -20.97 -25.62
C GLN A 575 -49.24 -21.03 -24.40
N THR A 576 -47.91 -21.02 -24.62
CA THR A 576 -46.92 -20.94 -23.53
C THR A 576 -46.67 -19.51 -23.04
N SER A 577 -46.86 -18.52 -23.91
CA SER A 577 -46.66 -17.09 -23.62
C SER A 577 -47.73 -16.51 -22.67
N ILE A 578 -48.97 -17.00 -22.74
CA ILE A 578 -50.06 -16.61 -21.82
C ILE A 578 -49.85 -17.22 -20.42
N GLY A 579 -49.29 -18.42 -20.34
CA GLY A 579 -48.93 -19.06 -19.06
C GLY A 579 -47.89 -18.27 -18.26
N VAL A 580 -47.00 -17.54 -18.93
CA VAL A 580 -46.00 -16.65 -18.29
C VAL A 580 -46.65 -15.42 -17.66
N LEU A 581 -47.71 -14.87 -18.27
CA LEU A 581 -48.43 -13.70 -17.75
C LEU A 581 -49.21 -13.99 -16.45
N PHE A 582 -49.63 -15.26 -16.27
CA PHE A 582 -50.42 -15.72 -15.11
C PHE A 582 -49.66 -16.67 -14.18
N ALA A 583 -48.38 -16.94 -14.44
CA ALA A 583 -47.52 -17.67 -13.52
C ALA A 583 -47.26 -16.81 -12.26
N GLN A 584 -48.09 -16.99 -11.24
CA GLN A 584 -47.74 -16.63 -9.87
C GLN A 584 -46.41 -17.31 -9.49
N PRO A 585 -45.60 -16.74 -8.57
CA PRO A 585 -44.43 -17.43 -8.06
C PRO A 585 -44.92 -18.71 -7.38
N THR A 586 -44.81 -19.85 -8.05
CA THR A 586 -45.25 -21.11 -7.49
C THR A 586 -44.32 -21.44 -6.34
N THR A 587 -44.81 -21.25 -5.11
CA THR A 587 -44.34 -21.98 -3.95
C THR A 587 -44.36 -23.47 -4.30
N VAL A 588 -43.18 -24.07 -4.35
CA VAL A 588 -42.88 -25.50 -4.24
C VAL A 588 -43.97 -26.43 -4.80
N GLY A 589 -43.83 -26.84 -6.06
CA GLY A 589 -44.62 -27.90 -6.68
C GLY A 589 -43.70 -28.89 -7.40
N ILE A 590 -43.80 -30.17 -7.04
CA ILE A 590 -43.14 -31.30 -7.70
C ILE A 590 -43.36 -31.22 -9.22
N SER A 591 -42.28 -31.35 -10.01
CA SER A 591 -42.38 -31.28 -11.47
C SER A 591 -43.34 -32.33 -12.01
N THR A 592 -44.12 -31.97 -13.04
CA THR A 592 -45.00 -32.88 -13.78
C THR A 592 -44.22 -34.06 -14.38
N ASP A 593 -42.94 -33.87 -14.69
CA ASP A 593 -42.03 -34.94 -15.11
C ASP A 593 -41.76 -35.96 -13.99
N LEU A 594 -41.67 -35.52 -12.72
CA LEU A 594 -41.53 -36.42 -11.58
C LEU A 594 -42.84 -37.18 -11.30
N MET A 595 -44.00 -36.56 -11.51
CA MET A 595 -45.29 -37.26 -11.43
C MET A 595 -45.47 -38.30 -12.55
N MET A 596 -45.06 -37.98 -13.79
CA MET A 596 -45.08 -38.95 -14.89
C MET A 596 -44.07 -40.09 -14.69
N ALA A 597 -42.90 -39.80 -14.10
CA ALA A 597 -41.91 -40.82 -13.74
C ALA A 597 -42.42 -41.75 -12.61
N MET A 598 -43.17 -41.22 -11.64
CA MET A 598 -43.79 -42.02 -10.58
C MET A 598 -44.98 -42.86 -11.07
N GLN A 599 -45.72 -42.39 -12.07
CA GLN A 599 -46.82 -43.16 -12.67
C GLN A 599 -46.34 -44.36 -13.50
N LYS A 600 -45.09 -44.31 -14.01
CA LYS A 600 -44.41 -45.45 -14.66
C LYS A 600 -43.78 -46.45 -13.70
N LEU A 601 -43.77 -46.17 -12.38
CA LEU A 601 -43.26 -47.06 -11.33
C LEU A 601 -44.35 -47.91 -10.67
N ARG A 602 -45.59 -47.84 -11.16
CA ARG A 602 -46.67 -48.75 -10.78
C ARG A 602 -47.31 -49.34 -12.04
N PHE A 603 -46.69 -50.39 -12.57
CA PHE A 603 -47.26 -51.68 -12.97
C PHE A 603 -46.17 -52.52 -13.64
#